data_AF-A0A2R6QBC1-F1
#
_entry.id   AF-A0A2R6QBC1-F1
#
_cell.length_a   1.000
_cell.length_b   1.000
_cell.length_c   1.000
_cell.angle_alpha   90.00
_cell.angle_beta   90.00
_cell.angle_gamma   90.00
#
_symmetry.space_group_name_H-M   'P 1'
#
loop_
_entity.id
_entity.type
_entity.pdbx_description
1 polymer ?
#
loop_
_entity_poly.entity_id
_entity_poly.type
_entity_poly.pdbx_seq_one_letter_code
_entity_poly.pdbx_strand_id
1 'polypeptide(L)'
;MSVVAIASPRIWSRIVVTNDTNDECIQEMLLRSQQAPLVVKVHAKINTPTTLRSVQAVLAEIHRICSMDLMLFGISLFSLTQSIECNLDALLLREFSMSDGPNTSRLSRETTPLLTGTIHLERQVLSGYNIEQFTFLASYNFPEHCVHRD
;
A
#
# COMPACT_ATOMS: atom_id res chain seq x y z
N MET A 1 -19.78 11.25 -28.81
CA MET A 1 -18.36 10.99 -28.49
C MET A 1 -18.26 10.39 -27.10
N SER A 2 -17.91 9.10 -27.03
CA SER A 2 -17.33 8.33 -25.92
C SER A 2 -17.79 8.57 -24.46
N VAL A 3 -19.00 8.12 -24.10
CA VAL A 3 -19.37 7.89 -22.68
C VAL A 3 -18.76 6.56 -22.16
N VAL A 4 -18.40 5.65 -23.08
CA VAL A 4 -17.93 4.29 -22.78
C VAL A 4 -16.51 4.26 -22.17
N ALA A 5 -15.64 5.22 -22.51
CA ALA A 5 -14.26 5.20 -22.01
C ALA A 5 -14.19 5.43 -20.49
N ILE A 6 -14.93 6.41 -19.97
CA ILE A 6 -14.91 6.80 -18.54
C ILE A 6 -15.52 5.73 -17.62
N ALA A 7 -16.33 4.82 -18.18
CA ALA A 7 -16.92 3.70 -17.44
C ALA A 7 -15.95 2.54 -17.20
N SER A 8 -14.76 2.54 -17.81
CA SER A 8 -13.79 1.46 -17.61
C SER A 8 -13.17 1.53 -16.21
N PRO A 9 -13.28 0.46 -15.39
CA PRO A 9 -12.70 0.46 -14.05
C PRO A 9 -11.19 0.70 -14.02
N ARG A 10 -10.48 0.34 -15.10
CA ARG A 10 -9.03 0.52 -15.24
C ARG A 10 -8.58 1.98 -15.29
N ILE A 11 -9.46 2.90 -15.68
CA ILE A 11 -9.11 4.33 -15.68
C ILE A 11 -9.03 4.85 -14.24
N TRP A 12 -9.82 4.27 -13.34
CA TRP A 12 -9.90 4.65 -11.94
C TRP A 12 -8.92 3.91 -11.04
N SER A 13 -8.18 2.93 -11.58
CA SER A 13 -7.29 2.07 -10.79
C SER A 13 -5.96 2.72 -10.44
N ARG A 14 -5.62 3.87 -11.06
CA ARG A 14 -4.44 4.66 -10.69
C ARG A 14 -4.83 5.74 -9.70
N ILE A 15 -4.51 5.54 -8.43
CA ILE A 15 -4.89 6.44 -7.35
C ILE A 15 -3.67 7.23 -6.89
N VAL A 16 -3.82 8.55 -6.83
CA VAL A 16 -2.77 9.45 -6.33
C VAL A 16 -3.32 10.26 -5.15
N VAL A 17 -2.73 10.05 -3.99
CA VAL A 17 -3.05 10.78 -2.76
C VAL A 17 -1.97 11.83 -2.53
N THR A 18 -2.38 13.09 -2.42
CA THR A 18 -1.54 14.25 -2.12
C THR A 18 -2.11 15.01 -0.93
N ASN A 19 -1.45 16.09 -0.52
CA ASN A 19 -1.95 16.96 0.56
C ASN A 19 -3.34 17.53 0.28
N ASP A 20 -3.65 17.78 -0.99
CA ASP A 20 -4.87 18.46 -1.44
C ASP A 20 -5.95 17.46 -1.89
N THR A 21 -5.68 16.16 -1.78
CA THR A 21 -6.63 15.13 -2.20
C THR A 21 -7.76 15.01 -1.18
N ASN A 22 -9.00 15.21 -1.66
CA ASN A 22 -10.22 15.01 -0.89
C ASN A 22 -10.51 13.51 -0.70
N ASP A 23 -10.96 13.10 0.49
CA ASP A 23 -11.33 11.71 0.78
C ASP A 23 -12.53 11.23 -0.03
N GLU A 24 -13.49 12.11 -0.34
CA GLU A 24 -14.61 11.79 -1.23
C GLU A 24 -14.14 11.38 -2.64
N CYS A 25 -13.08 12.03 -3.14
CA CYS A 25 -12.49 11.68 -4.44
C CYS A 25 -11.89 10.28 -4.40
N ILE A 26 -11.17 9.93 -3.32
CA ILE A 26 -10.60 8.60 -3.15
C ILE A 26 -11.70 7.54 -3.07
N GLN A 27 -12.76 7.78 -2.31
CA GLN A 27 -13.89 6.86 -2.22
C GLN A 27 -14.54 6.64 -3.59
N GLU A 28 -14.76 7.70 -4.36
CA GLU A 28 -15.33 7.59 -5.71
C GLU A 28 -14.40 6.83 -6.66
N MET A 29 -13.08 7.08 -6.61
CA MET A 29 -12.10 6.36 -7.42
C MET A 29 -12.10 4.87 -7.07
N LEU A 30 -12.11 4.53 -5.77
CA LEU A 30 -12.17 3.15 -5.30
C LEU A 30 -13.46 2.45 -5.76
N LEU A 31 -14.60 3.12 -5.60
CA LEU A 31 -15.90 2.62 -6.04
C LEU A 31 -15.91 2.31 -7.54
N ARG A 32 -15.37 3.23 -8.36
CA ARG A 32 -15.32 3.07 -9.82
C ARG A 32 -14.26 2.09 -10.30
N SER A 33 -13.17 1.93 -9.56
CA SER A 33 -12.13 0.96 -9.88
C SER A 33 -12.59 -0.48 -9.69
N GLN A 34 -13.65 -0.71 -8.88
CA GLN A 34 -14.19 -2.04 -8.60
C GLN A 34 -13.04 -3.02 -8.26
N GLN A 35 -13.03 -4.22 -8.84
CA GLN A 35 -12.01 -5.24 -8.64
C GLN A 35 -10.75 -5.06 -9.53
N ALA A 36 -10.55 -3.89 -10.14
CA ALA A 36 -9.36 -3.66 -10.95
C ALA A 36 -8.09 -3.60 -10.08
N PRO A 37 -6.96 -4.18 -10.54
CA PRO A 37 -5.69 -4.02 -9.86
C PRO A 37 -5.29 -2.55 -9.73
N LEU A 38 -4.93 -2.13 -8.52
CA LEU A 38 -4.65 -0.74 -8.18
C LEU A 38 -3.16 -0.41 -8.29
N VAL A 39 -2.88 0.77 -8.85
CA VAL A 39 -1.57 1.41 -8.84
C VAL A 39 -1.67 2.67 -7.99
N VAL A 40 -0.99 2.68 -6.85
CA VAL A 40 -1.16 3.69 -5.81
C VAL A 40 0.11 4.51 -5.65
N LYS A 41 -0.05 5.83 -5.59
CA LYS A 41 1.00 6.75 -5.17
C LYS A 41 0.48 7.65 -4.06
N VAL A 42 1.15 7.67 -2.92
CA VAL A 42 0.81 8.52 -1.79
C VAL A 42 1.99 9.43 -1.50
N HIS A 43 1.83 10.72 -1.74
CA HIS A 43 2.83 11.74 -1.48
C HIS A 43 2.17 12.82 -0.62
N ALA A 44 2.06 12.55 0.67
CA ALA A 44 1.19 13.33 1.54
C ALA A 44 1.74 13.52 2.94
N LYS A 45 1.55 14.73 3.47
CA LYS A 45 1.78 15.09 4.86
C LYS A 45 0.53 14.74 5.64
N ILE A 46 0.68 13.89 6.64
CA ILE A 46 -0.42 13.45 7.48
C ILE A 46 -0.58 14.45 8.63
N ASN A 47 -1.07 15.65 8.30
CA ASN A 47 -1.35 16.72 9.25
C ASN A 47 -2.84 17.03 9.38
N THR A 48 -3.69 16.44 8.53
CA THR A 48 -5.14 16.58 8.59
C THR A 48 -5.83 15.22 8.75
N PRO A 49 -7.00 15.17 9.41
CA PRO A 49 -7.82 13.96 9.45
C PRO A 49 -8.27 13.47 8.07
N THR A 50 -8.45 14.36 7.11
CA THR A 50 -8.88 14.03 5.74
C THR A 50 -7.79 13.30 4.97
N THR A 51 -6.55 13.79 5.04
CA THR A 51 -5.40 13.12 4.42
C THR A 51 -5.15 11.76 5.06
N LEU A 52 -5.28 11.65 6.39
CA LEU A 52 -5.19 10.37 7.10
C LEU A 52 -6.26 9.37 6.62
N ARG A 53 -7.53 9.81 6.56
CA ARG A 53 -8.65 8.98 6.06
C ARG A 53 -8.43 8.51 4.62
N SER A 54 -7.93 9.40 3.76
CA SER A 54 -7.62 9.08 2.36
C SER A 54 -6.57 7.97 2.26
N VAL A 55 -5.50 8.06 3.04
CA VAL A 55 -4.46 7.02 3.07
C VAL A 55 -4.98 5.71 3.65
N GLN A 56 -5.75 5.76 4.75
CA GLN A 56 -6.36 4.57 5.35
C GLN A 56 -7.32 3.86 4.38
N ALA A 57 -8.15 4.61 3.65
CA ALA A 57 -9.06 4.07 2.65
C ALA A 57 -8.32 3.31 1.55
N VAL A 58 -7.19 3.83 1.08
CA VAL A 58 -6.37 3.14 0.07
C VAL A 58 -5.70 1.90 0.65
N LEU A 59 -5.16 1.97 1.87
CA LEU A 59 -4.51 0.84 2.51
C LEU A 59 -5.48 -0.32 2.84
N ALA A 60 -6.76 -0.02 3.08
CA ALA A 60 -7.79 -1.06 3.22
C ALA A 60 -7.94 -1.93 1.95
N GLU A 61 -7.51 -1.42 0.80
CA GLU A 61 -7.58 -2.09 -0.50
C GLU A 61 -6.26 -2.80 -0.88
N ILE A 62 -5.33 -3.00 0.07
CA ILE A 62 -4.01 -3.59 -0.17
C ILE A 62 -4.04 -4.91 -0.96
N HIS A 63 -5.08 -5.72 -0.76
CA HIS A 63 -5.26 -7.03 -1.39
C HIS A 63 -5.33 -6.94 -2.93
N ARG A 64 -5.73 -5.78 -3.48
CA ARG A 64 -5.79 -5.52 -4.92
C ARG A 64 -4.74 -4.55 -5.42
N ILE A 65 -3.88 -4.02 -4.56
CA ILE A 65 -2.77 -3.13 -4.96
C ILE A 65 -1.65 -3.98 -5.58
N CYS A 66 -1.25 -3.63 -6.80
CA CYS A 66 -0.14 -4.28 -7.48
C CYS A 66 1.16 -3.46 -7.49
N SER A 67 1.06 -2.13 -7.40
CA SER A 67 2.20 -1.23 -7.28
C SER A 67 1.86 -0.10 -6.32
N MET A 68 2.74 0.15 -5.36
CA MET A 68 2.54 1.14 -4.31
C MET A 68 3.81 1.96 -4.08
N ASP A 69 3.66 3.28 -4.10
CA ASP A 69 4.74 4.25 -3.83
C ASP A 69 4.29 5.18 -2.70
N LEU A 70 4.92 5.09 -1.54
CA LEU A 70 4.54 5.80 -0.32
C LEU A 70 5.64 6.77 0.12
N MET A 71 5.28 8.04 0.16
CA MET A 71 6.07 9.12 0.72
C MET A 71 5.19 9.88 1.72
N LEU A 72 5.36 9.55 3.00
CA LEU A 72 4.59 10.14 4.09
C LEU A 72 5.45 11.14 4.88
N PHE A 73 4.81 12.23 5.30
CA PHE A 73 5.45 13.24 6.15
C PHE A 73 4.65 13.40 7.45
N GLY A 74 5.35 13.42 8.59
CA GLY A 74 4.76 13.75 9.90
C GLY A 74 4.13 12.58 10.67
N ILE A 75 4.08 11.38 10.12
CA ILE A 75 3.71 10.14 10.83
C ILE A 75 4.54 8.98 10.27
N SER A 76 4.88 8.00 11.11
CA SER A 76 5.43 6.74 10.61
C SER A 76 4.29 5.89 10.02
N LEU A 77 4.57 5.20 8.92
CA LEU A 77 3.62 4.24 8.35
C LEU A 77 3.26 3.14 9.35
N PHE A 78 4.16 2.83 10.29
CA PHE A 78 3.91 1.88 11.36
C PHE A 78 2.71 2.27 12.21
N SER A 79 2.65 3.52 12.68
CA SER A 79 1.49 4.03 13.41
C SER A 79 0.21 3.97 12.57
N LEU A 80 0.35 4.10 11.25
CA LEU A 80 -0.76 4.00 10.31
C LEU A 80 -1.23 2.55 10.15
N THR A 81 -0.32 1.59 10.04
CA THR A 81 -0.65 0.15 9.93
C THR A 81 -1.13 -0.46 11.24
N GLN A 82 -0.73 0.05 12.41
CA GLN A 82 -1.31 -0.39 13.69
C GLN A 82 -2.77 0.02 13.84
N SER A 83 -3.16 1.15 13.21
CA SER A 83 -4.54 1.66 13.28
C SER A 83 -5.51 0.87 12.39
N ILE A 84 -4.98 0.06 11.47
CA ILE A 84 -5.77 -0.77 10.59
C ILE A 84 -5.52 -2.21 11.03
N GLU A 85 -6.54 -2.94 11.47
CA GLU A 85 -6.43 -4.37 11.82
C GLU A 85 -6.14 -5.23 10.57
N CYS A 86 -5.02 -4.98 9.90
CA CYS A 86 -4.69 -5.63 8.64
C CYS A 86 -3.70 -6.78 8.90
N ASN A 87 -4.22 -7.99 8.84
CA ASN A 87 -3.47 -9.04 8.13
C ASN A 87 -3.39 -8.57 6.67
N LEU A 88 -2.28 -7.90 6.33
CA LEU A 88 -2.04 -7.31 5.01
C LEU A 88 -1.75 -8.43 4.00
N ASP A 89 -2.76 -9.18 3.57
CA ASP A 89 -2.64 -10.15 2.47
C ASP A 89 -2.46 -9.40 1.14
N ALA A 90 -1.24 -8.91 0.92
CA ALA A 90 -0.84 -8.16 -0.26
C ALA A 90 -0.47 -9.11 -1.42
N LEU A 91 -1.39 -10.03 -1.76
CA LEU A 91 -1.16 -11.12 -2.70
C LEU A 91 -0.78 -10.64 -4.12
N LEU A 92 -1.28 -9.48 -4.52
CA LEU A 92 -1.05 -8.91 -5.85
C LEU A 92 0.12 -7.92 -5.91
N LEU A 93 0.71 -7.57 -4.75
CA LEU A 93 1.73 -6.53 -4.66
C LEU A 93 3.04 -7.00 -5.28
N ARG A 94 3.41 -6.37 -6.39
CA ARG A 94 4.65 -6.62 -7.12
C ARG A 94 5.69 -5.54 -6.87
N GLU A 95 5.25 -4.30 -6.71
CA GLU A 95 6.13 -3.17 -6.49
C GLU A 95 5.75 -2.42 -5.21
N PHE A 96 6.71 -2.28 -4.30
CA PHE A 96 6.55 -1.49 -3.09
C PHE A 96 7.73 -0.52 -2.95
N SER A 97 7.43 0.76 -2.90
CA SER A 97 8.39 1.84 -2.67
C SER A 97 7.93 2.63 -1.47
N MET A 98 8.85 2.88 -0.54
CA MET A 98 8.59 3.66 0.66
C MET A 98 9.76 4.58 0.94
N SER A 99 9.43 5.83 1.21
CA SER A 99 10.40 6.87 1.53
C SER A 99 9.89 7.75 2.66
N ASP A 100 10.73 7.96 3.65
CA ASP A 100 10.47 8.95 4.67
C ASP A 100 10.76 10.35 4.12
N GLY A 101 9.81 11.27 4.29
CA GLY A 101 10.00 12.65 3.88
C GLY A 101 11.05 13.37 4.74
N PRO A 102 11.82 14.33 4.18
CA PRO A 102 12.66 15.22 4.99
C PRO A 102 11.78 15.86 6.08
N ASN A 103 12.15 15.67 7.34
CA ASN A 103 11.46 16.11 8.58
C ASN A 103 10.52 15.09 9.26
N THR A 104 10.56 13.79 8.94
CA THR A 104 10.03 12.79 9.87
C THR A 104 10.92 12.76 11.12
N SER A 105 10.38 13.23 12.25
CA SER A 105 11.07 13.15 13.54
C SER A 105 11.43 11.69 13.81
N ARG A 106 12.71 11.44 14.15
CA ARG A 106 13.31 10.13 14.49
C ARG A 106 12.48 9.40 15.54
N LEU A 107 11.41 8.74 15.13
CA LEU A 107 10.52 8.02 16.03
C LEU A 107 10.91 6.55 16.01
N SER A 108 11.50 6.16 17.14
CA SER A 108 11.45 4.89 17.86
C SER A 108 11.73 3.57 17.13
N ARG A 109 12.46 2.71 17.85
CA ARG A 109 12.67 1.27 17.61
C ARG A 109 11.35 0.51 17.66
N GLU A 110 10.47 0.75 16.70
CA GLU A 110 9.22 0.03 16.61
C GLU A 110 9.31 -1.04 15.52
N THR A 111 8.95 -2.25 15.90
CA THR A 111 9.01 -3.48 15.11
C THR A 111 8.17 -3.30 13.85
N THR A 112 8.76 -3.49 12.68
CA THR A 112 8.06 -3.25 11.39
C THR A 112 6.73 -3.98 11.25
N PRO A 113 5.76 -3.37 10.55
CA PRO A 113 4.58 -4.11 10.12
C PRO A 113 5.02 -5.13 9.07
N LEU A 114 4.75 -6.40 9.38
CA LEU A 114 5.07 -7.50 8.49
C LEU A 114 4.05 -7.57 7.35
N LEU A 115 4.52 -7.34 6.12
CA LEU A 115 3.78 -7.73 4.92
C LEU A 115 3.82 -9.26 4.77
N THR A 116 3.00 -9.97 5.51
CA THR A 116 2.80 -11.41 5.34
C THR A 116 2.08 -11.69 4.01
N GLY A 117 2.52 -12.69 3.24
CA GLY A 117 1.81 -13.13 2.03
C GLY A 117 2.19 -12.45 0.71
N THR A 118 3.29 -11.69 0.66
CA THR A 118 3.84 -11.11 -0.58
C THR A 118 4.60 -12.14 -1.41
N ILE A 119 3.89 -13.14 -1.94
CA ILE A 119 4.46 -14.26 -2.72
C ILE A 119 5.04 -13.77 -4.07
N HIS A 120 4.63 -12.59 -4.54
CA HIS A 120 4.93 -12.06 -5.87
C HIS A 120 5.65 -10.71 -5.88
N LEU A 121 6.30 -10.30 -4.79
CA LEU A 121 7.02 -9.02 -4.74
C LEU A 121 8.26 -9.05 -5.65
N GLU A 122 8.23 -8.27 -6.72
CA GLU A 122 9.30 -8.17 -7.72
C GLU A 122 10.29 -7.04 -7.38
N ARG A 123 9.79 -5.94 -6.80
CA ARG A 123 10.59 -4.76 -6.48
C ARG A 123 10.22 -4.17 -5.14
N GLN A 124 11.22 -4.00 -4.28
CA GLN A 124 11.11 -3.28 -3.02
C GLN A 124 12.15 -2.17 -2.93
N VAL A 125 11.71 -0.95 -2.58
CA VAL A 125 12.60 0.17 -2.29
C VAL A 125 12.21 0.79 -0.96
N LEU A 126 13.17 0.88 -0.05
CA LEU A 126 13.02 1.55 1.23
C LEU A 126 14.10 2.62 1.31
N SER A 127 13.73 3.85 1.63
CA SER A 127 14.67 4.96 1.74
C SER A 127 14.33 5.87 2.92
N GLY A 128 15.34 6.37 3.62
CA GLY A 128 15.14 7.23 4.80
C GLY A 128 14.91 6.50 6.13
N TYR A 129 14.93 5.15 6.15
CA TYR A 129 14.74 4.34 7.37
C TYR A 129 16.06 3.76 7.92
N ASN A 130 16.12 3.49 9.22
CA ASN A 130 17.19 2.71 9.83
C ASN A 130 16.91 1.21 9.62
N ILE A 131 17.84 0.49 8.99
CA ILE A 131 17.70 -0.89 8.51
C ILE A 131 17.48 -1.89 9.66
N GLU A 132 17.85 -1.54 10.90
CA GLU A 132 17.69 -2.39 12.09
C GLU A 132 16.23 -2.70 12.48
N GLN A 133 15.25 -2.06 11.84
CA GLN A 133 13.84 -2.16 12.22
C GLN A 133 13.03 -3.17 11.39
N PHE A 134 13.62 -3.80 10.37
CA PHE A 134 12.89 -4.66 9.42
C PHE A 134 12.97 -6.15 9.78
N THR A 135 11.83 -6.77 10.07
CA THR A 135 11.71 -8.24 10.16
C THR A 135 10.88 -8.75 8.98
N PHE A 136 11.49 -9.56 8.12
CA PHE A 136 10.83 -10.17 6.96
C PHE A 136 10.38 -11.60 7.32
N LEU A 137 9.08 -11.90 7.22
CA LEU A 137 8.62 -13.28 7.00
C LEU A 137 8.25 -13.40 5.53
N ALA A 138 9.23 -13.72 4.69
CA ALA A 138 8.92 -14.41 3.45
C ALA A 138 8.46 -15.81 3.85
N SER A 139 7.15 -16.03 3.92
CA SER A 139 6.59 -17.37 3.98
C SER A 139 6.88 -18.06 2.64
N TYR A 140 8.09 -18.61 2.52
CA TYR A 140 8.42 -19.62 1.51
C TYR A 140 7.63 -20.89 1.84
N ASN A 141 6.36 -20.92 1.46
CA ASN A 141 5.71 -22.20 1.20
C ASN A 141 6.23 -22.68 -0.15
N PHE A 142 7.36 -23.39 -0.14
CA PHE A 142 7.62 -24.33 -1.22
C PHE A 142 6.43 -25.29 -1.25
N PRO A 143 5.69 -25.43 -2.36
CA PRO A 143 4.92 -26.64 -2.55
C PRO A 143 5.97 -27.76 -2.66
N GLU A 144 6.16 -28.53 -1.59
CA GLU A 144 6.87 -29.78 -1.70
C GLU A 144 6.24 -30.58 -2.84
N HIS A 145 7.10 -30.98 -3.76
CA HIS A 145 6.79 -31.72 -4.95
C HIS A 145 5.83 -32.89 -4.72
N CYS A 146 4.92 -33.09 -5.66
CA CYS A 146 4.21 -34.35 -5.87
C CYS A 146 5.18 -35.53 -5.97
N VAL A 147 5.09 -36.53 -5.09
CA VAL A 147 5.37 -37.98 -5.31
C VAL A 147 4.66 -38.74 -4.15
N HIS A 148 3.62 -39.54 -4.31
CA HIS A 148 3.50 -40.87 -4.95
C HIS A 148 2.02 -41.12 -5.28
N ARG A 149 1.67 -41.46 -6.54
CA ARG A 149 1.44 -42.83 -7.07
C ARG A 149 0.36 -43.63 -6.32
N ASP A 150 -0.66 -43.96 -7.11
CA ASP A 150 -1.67 -45.03 -7.02
C ASP A 150 -1.51 -46.07 -5.90
#